data_AF-A0A9E9B4D6-F1
#
_entry.id   AF-A0A9E9B4D6-F1
#
_cell.length_a   1.000
_cell.length_b   1.000
_cell.length_c   1.000
_cell.angle_alpha   90.00
_cell.angle_beta   90.00
_cell.angle_gamma   90.00
#
_symmetry.space_group_name_H-M   'P 1'
#
loop_
_entity.id
_entity.type
_entity.pdbx_description
1 polymer ?
#
loop_
_entity_poly.entity_id
_entity_poly.type
_entity_poly.pdbx_seq_one_letter_code
_entity_poly.pdbx_strand_id
1 'polypeptide(L)'
;MRVISFSEARKHLKSVLDTVNDDANATIVTRRDADDAVVMSLDYYNSLMETVYLLKSPANAAHLAESIAQYKAGKTVTRELIDTAEGSDKSNGSSDNNEHTDSDIENA
;
A
#
# COMPACT_ATOMS: atom_id res chain seq x y z
N MET A 1 -10.26 17.53 -14.45
CA MET A 1 -10.34 16.86 -15.76
C MET A 1 -10.58 17.91 -16.84
N ARG A 2 -9.71 17.95 -17.86
CA ARG A 2 -9.74 18.90 -18.97
C ARG A 2 -10.06 18.16 -20.27
N VAL A 3 -10.81 18.78 -21.18
CA VAL A 3 -11.11 18.21 -22.50
C VAL A 3 -10.49 19.12 -23.57
N ILE A 4 -9.70 18.55 -24.48
CA ILE A 4 -9.08 19.27 -25.59
C ILE A 4 -9.28 18.51 -26.90
N SER A 5 -9.18 19.20 -28.04
CA SER A 5 -9.19 18.54 -29.34
C SER A 5 -7.83 17.89 -29.62
N PHE A 6 -7.82 16.87 -30.49
CA PHE A 6 -6.59 16.27 -31.00
C PHE A 6 -5.63 17.29 -31.63
N SER A 7 -6.15 18.29 -32.34
CA SER A 7 -5.32 19.34 -32.96
C SER A 7 -4.61 20.19 -31.91
N GLU A 8 -5.28 20.56 -30.83
CA GLU A 8 -4.69 21.29 -29.71
C GLU A 8 -3.67 20.43 -28.96
N ALA A 9 -4.02 19.17 -28.66
CA ALA A 9 -3.11 18.23 -28.00
C ALA A 9 -1.82 18.04 -28.81
N ARG A 10 -1.92 17.91 -30.13
CA ARG A 10 -0.76 17.77 -31.01
C ARG A 10 0.11 19.02 -31.03
N LYS A 11 -0.50 20.21 -31.09
CA LYS A 11 0.22 21.49 -31.15
C LYS A 11 0.92 21.83 -29.83
N HIS A 12 0.33 21.42 -28.70
CA HIS A 12 0.76 21.81 -27.37
C HIS A 12 1.12 20.61 -26.47
N LEU A 13 1.60 19.51 -27.07
CA LEU A 13 1.79 18.23 -26.36
C LEU A 13 2.65 18.35 -25.10
N LYS A 14 3.76 19.09 -25.16
CA LYS A 14 4.63 19.31 -23.99
C LYS A 14 3.85 19.92 -22.82
N SER A 15 3.12 21.01 -23.07
CA SER A 15 2.33 21.68 -22.05
C SER A 15 1.21 20.78 -21.51
N VAL A 16 0.62 19.94 -22.36
CA VAL A 16 -0.36 18.94 -21.91
C VAL A 16 0.28 17.94 -20.94
N LEU A 17 1.46 17.43 -21.25
CA LEU A 17 2.21 16.50 -20.39
C LEU A 17 2.64 17.16 -19.07
N ASP A 18 3.16 18.38 -19.12
CA ASP A 18 3.53 19.14 -17.91
C ASP A 18 2.28 19.32 -17.01
N THR A 19 1.14 19.73 -17.59
CA THR A 19 -0.12 19.94 -16.84
C THR A 19 -0.58 18.66 -16.13
N VAL A 20 -0.57 17.50 -16.81
CA VAL A 20 -1.08 16.26 -16.19
C VAL A 20 -0.15 15.73 -15.09
N ASN A 21 1.15 16.04 -15.14
CA ASN A 21 2.09 15.74 -14.08
C ASN A 21 1.88 16.67 -12.88
N ASP A 22 1.80 17.98 -13.11
CA ASP A 22 1.70 18.98 -12.04
C ASP A 22 0.36 18.91 -11.31
N ASP A 23 -0.75 18.73 -12.04
CA ASP A 23 -2.10 18.74 -11.47
C ASP A 23 -2.55 17.36 -10.97
N ALA A 24 -1.75 16.31 -11.18
CA ALA A 24 -2.13 14.90 -10.94
C ALA A 24 -3.55 14.58 -11.47
N ASN A 25 -3.85 15.02 -12.70
CA ASN A 25 -5.19 14.99 -13.27
C ASN A 25 -5.18 14.46 -14.71
N ALA A 26 -6.32 13.96 -15.17
CA ALA A 26 -6.48 13.46 -16.52
C ALA A 26 -6.93 14.56 -17.51
N THR A 27 -6.38 14.51 -18.72
CA THR A 27 -6.83 15.27 -19.89
C THR A 27 -7.44 14.32 -20.92
N ILE A 28 -8.66 14.60 -21.34
CA ILE A 28 -9.35 13.89 -22.42
C ILE A 28 -9.01 14.57 -23.75
N VAL A 29 -8.60 13.79 -24.74
CA VAL A 29 -8.31 14.21 -26.10
C VAL A 29 -9.42 13.69 -27.01
N THR A 30 -10.19 14.62 -27.56
CA THR A 30 -11.31 14.31 -28.48
C THR A 30 -10.83 14.19 -29.91
N ARG A 31 -11.34 13.19 -30.63
CA ARG A 31 -11.02 12.95 -32.06
C ARG A 31 -12.30 13.00 -32.89
N ARG A 32 -12.21 13.54 -34.11
CA ARG A 32 -13.39 13.68 -34.99
C ARG A 32 -13.81 12.34 -35.61
N ASP A 33 -12.84 11.52 -35.98
CA ASP A 33 -13.04 10.29 -36.75
C ASP A 33 -12.52 9.04 -36.00
N ALA A 34 -12.41 9.11 -34.67
CA ALA A 34 -11.93 8.02 -33.81
C ALA A 34 -12.40 8.22 -32.37
N ASP A 35 -12.28 7.19 -31.54
CA ASP A 35 -12.65 7.25 -30.11
C ASP A 35 -11.81 8.28 -29.34
N ASP A 36 -12.30 8.77 -28.21
CA ASP A 36 -11.52 9.68 -27.37
C ASP A 36 -10.36 8.94 -26.67
N ALA A 37 -9.33 9.69 -26.29
CA ALA A 37 -8.18 9.17 -25.55
C ALA A 37 -7.98 9.93 -24.24
N VAL A 38 -7.38 9.29 -23.25
CA VAL A 38 -7.03 9.93 -21.97
C VAL A 38 -5.52 10.02 -21.85
N VAL A 39 -5.03 11.19 -21.45
CA VAL A 39 -3.64 11.45 -21.09
C VAL A 39 -3.60 11.78 -19.61
N MET A 40 -2.71 11.12 -18.87
CA MET A 40 -2.48 11.32 -17.45
C MET A 40 -1.01 11.07 -17.12
N SER A 41 -0.54 11.51 -15.95
CA SER A 41 0.80 11.17 -15.48
C SER A 41 0.93 9.69 -15.17
N LEU A 42 2.16 9.17 -15.26
CA LEU A 42 2.46 7.77 -14.92
C LEU A 42 2.16 7.50 -13.43
N ASP A 43 2.53 8.43 -12.55
CA ASP A 43 2.29 8.29 -11.12
C ASP A 43 0.81 8.26 -10.78
N TYR A 44 -0.01 9.08 -11.46
CA TYR A 44 -1.46 9.06 -11.29
C TYR A 44 -2.06 7.75 -11.80
N TYR A 45 -1.62 7.26 -12.96
CA TYR A 45 -2.01 5.96 -13.49
C TYR A 45 -1.68 4.82 -12.52
N ASN A 46 -0.46 4.78 -12.00
CA ASN A 46 -0.02 3.76 -11.06
C ASN A 46 -0.83 3.80 -9.76
N SER A 47 -1.06 5.01 -9.21
CA SER A 47 -1.87 5.20 -8.01
C SER A 47 -3.32 4.70 -8.19
N LEU A 48 -3.90 4.97 -9.37
CA LEU A 48 -5.23 4.49 -9.73
C LEU A 48 -5.25 2.96 -9.83
N MET A 49 -4.27 2.38 -10.53
CA MET A 49 -4.19 0.93 -10.71
C MET A 49 -3.95 0.18 -9.40
N GLU A 50 -3.13 0.73 -8.51
CA GLU A 50 -2.91 0.18 -7.17
C GLU A 50 -4.21 0.23 -6.34
N THR A 51 -4.93 1.34 -6.40
CA THR A 51 -6.24 1.45 -5.73
C THR A 51 -7.23 0.41 -6.25
N VAL A 52 -7.31 0.24 -7.57
CA VAL A 52 -8.14 -0.81 -8.20
C VAL A 52 -7.72 -2.20 -7.75
N TYR A 53 -6.41 -2.45 -7.67
CA TYR A 53 -5.87 -3.73 -7.23
C TYR A 53 -6.23 -4.02 -5.77
N LEU A 54 -5.99 -3.09 -4.85
CA LEU A 54 -6.31 -3.22 -3.44
C LEU A 54 -7.80 -3.45 -3.20
N LEU A 55 -8.66 -2.79 -3.97
CA LEU A 55 -10.12 -2.89 -3.81
C LEU A 55 -10.75 -4.05 -4.60
N LYS A 56 -9.98 -4.79 -5.41
CA LYS A 56 -10.48 -5.89 -6.24
C LYS A 56 -11.09 -7.03 -5.41
N SER A 57 -10.52 -7.32 -4.25
CA SER A 57 -11.03 -8.34 -3.33
C SER A 57 -11.95 -7.69 -2.30
N PRO A 58 -13.23 -8.10 -2.20
CA PRO A 58 -14.15 -7.56 -1.20
C PRO A 58 -13.63 -7.73 0.24
N ALA A 59 -12.96 -8.86 0.52
CA ALA A 59 -12.35 -9.11 1.82
C ALA A 59 -11.20 -8.12 2.11
N ASN A 60 -10.33 -7.86 1.14
CA ASN A 60 -9.23 -6.91 1.30
C ASN A 60 -9.75 -5.47 1.41
N ALA A 61 -10.76 -5.10 0.62
CA ALA A 61 -11.40 -3.80 0.68
C ALA A 61 -12.04 -3.54 2.06
N ALA A 62 -12.75 -4.52 2.60
CA ALA A 62 -13.34 -4.44 3.94
C ALA A 62 -12.27 -4.31 5.03
N HIS A 63 -11.23 -5.16 4.98
CA HIS A 63 -10.12 -5.12 5.92
C HIS A 63 -9.37 -3.78 5.89
N LEU A 64 -9.11 -3.24 4.68
CA LEU A 64 -8.47 -1.94 4.52
C LEU A 64 -9.34 -0.80 5.04
N ALA A 65 -10.65 -0.82 4.76
CA ALA A 65 -11.60 0.17 5.25
C ALA A 65 -11.67 0.17 6.79
N GLU A 66 -11.71 -1.02 7.40
CA GLU A 66 -11.66 -1.16 8.86
C GLU A 66 -10.35 -0.63 9.43
N SER A 67 -9.21 -1.01 8.85
CA SER A 67 -7.88 -0.56 9.27
C SER A 67 -7.76 0.98 9.23
N ILE A 68 -8.26 1.60 8.16
CA ILE A 68 -8.29 3.07 8.03
C ILE A 68 -9.20 3.69 9.10
N ALA A 69 -10.35 3.09 9.41
CA ALA A 69 -11.26 3.57 10.44
C ALA A 69 -10.63 3.49 11.85
N GLN A 70 -9.95 2.37 12.15
CA GLN A 70 -9.20 2.19 13.40
C GLN A 70 -8.07 3.22 13.52
N TYR A 71 -7.30 3.45 12.45
CA TYR A 71 -6.26 4.47 12.40
C TYR A 71 -6.81 5.88 12.68
N LYS A 72 -7.89 6.27 12.00
CA LYS A 72 -8.55 7.57 12.22
C LYS A 72 -9.12 7.73 13.63
N ALA A 73 -9.52 6.63 14.27
CA ALA A 73 -10.00 6.61 15.64
C ALA A 73 -8.85 6.53 16.68
N GLY A 74 -7.58 6.55 16.25
CA GLY A 74 -6.41 6.44 17.14
C GLY A 74 -6.20 5.05 17.74
N LYS A 75 -6.89 4.01 17.23
CA LYS A 75 -6.78 2.62 17.70
C LYS A 75 -5.58 1.92 17.05
N THR A 76 -4.39 2.49 17.25
CA THR A 76 -3.14 1.98 16.67
C THR A 76 -2.23 1.40 17.75
N VAL A 77 -1.46 0.37 17.42
CA VAL A 77 -0.44 -0.20 18.30
C VAL A 77 0.93 0.03 17.67
N THR A 78 1.80 0.80 18.33
CA THR A 78 3.19 0.98 17.91
C THR A 78 3.97 -0.31 18.18
N ARG A 79 4.75 -0.74 17.20
CA ARG A 79 5.64 -1.91 17.29
C ARG A 79 6.99 -1.53 16.72
N GLU A 80 8.05 -2.04 17.34
CA GLU A 80 9.40 -1.97 16.76
C GLU A 80 9.47 -2.85 15.50
N LEU A 81 10.29 -2.45 14.54
CA LEU A 81 10.55 -3.26 13.35
C LEU A 81 11.29 -4.53 13.76
N ILE A 82 10.80 -5.68 13.33
CA ILE A 82 11.48 -6.95 13.54
C ILE A 82 12.56 -7.09 12.48
N ASP A 83 13.80 -7.36 12.89
CA ASP A 83 14.89 -7.63 11.95
C ASP A 83 14.66 -8.98 11.27
N THR A 84 14.63 -8.98 9.94
CA THR A 84 14.33 -10.17 9.14
C THR A 84 15.50 -11.17 9.10
N ALA A 85 16.63 -10.87 9.74
CA ALA A 85 17.84 -11.68 9.72
C ALA A 85 17.87 -12.85 10.74
N GLU A 86 16.96 -12.92 11.71
CA GLU A 86 16.99 -13.95 12.77
C GLU A 86 15.73 -14.84 12.79
N GLY A 87 15.46 -15.53 11.68
CA GLY A 87 14.26 -16.38 11.55
C GLY A 87 14.47 -17.77 10.92
N SER A 88 15.71 -18.22 10.71
CA SER A 88 15.98 -19.54 10.13
C SER A 88 17.13 -20.28 10.82
N ASP A 89 17.05 -20.52 12.13
CA ASP A 89 17.46 -21.80 12.71
C ASP A 89 17.21 -21.83 14.22
N LYS A 90 16.31 -22.71 14.65
CA LYS A 90 16.56 -23.84 15.57
C LYS A 90 15.25 -24.26 16.22
N SER A 91 14.70 -25.34 15.68
CA SER A 91 13.98 -26.32 16.49
C SER A 91 14.96 -27.02 17.44
N ASN A 92 14.41 -27.48 18.56
CA ASN A 92 14.94 -28.43 19.54
C ASN A 92 16.00 -27.99 20.57
N GLY A 93 15.62 -28.18 21.83
CA GLY A 93 16.54 -28.51 22.91
C GLY A 93 15.99 -28.16 24.28
N SER A 94 15.40 -29.13 24.96
CA SER A 94 15.07 -29.10 26.39
C SER A 94 16.20 -28.49 27.24
N SER A 95 15.81 -27.68 28.23
CA SER A 95 16.40 -27.74 29.57
C SER A 95 15.49 -26.97 30.53
N ASP A 96 14.59 -27.71 31.17
CA ASP A 96 14.05 -27.31 32.47
C ASP A 96 15.23 -27.21 33.44
N ASN A 97 15.62 -25.99 33.78
CA ASN A 97 16.45 -25.71 34.95
C ASN A 97 15.65 -24.77 35.85
N ASN A 98 14.81 -25.34 36.71
CA ASN A 98 14.33 -24.66 37.89
C ASN A 98 15.19 -25.11 39.07
N GLU A 99 16.22 -24.31 39.39
CA GLU A 99 16.85 -24.35 40.70
C GLU A 99 15.86 -23.77 41.72
N HIS A 100 15.34 -24.63 42.60
CA HIS A 100 14.85 -24.17 43.90
C HIS A 100 15.61 -24.91 44.99
N THR A 101 16.29 -24.11 45.80
CA THR A 101 17.20 -24.47 46.88
C THR A 101 16.48 -24.94 48.14
N ASP A 102 17.15 -25.87 48.83
CA ASP A 102 17.16 -26.17 50.27
C ASP A 102 15.83 -26.30 51.03
N SER A 103 15.61 -27.51 51.58
CA SER A 103 15.48 -27.70 53.03
C SER A 103 15.39 -29.19 53.37
N ASP A 104 16.27 -29.61 54.27
CA ASP A 104 16.03 -30.52 55.39
C ASP A 104 14.95 -31.61 55.24
N ILE A 105 15.34 -32.88 55.44
CA ILE A 105 14.95 -33.65 56.63
C ILE A 105 15.55 -35.07 56.58
N GLU A 106 16.17 -35.42 57.70
CA GLU A 106 16.61 -36.72 58.17
C GLU A 106 15.52 -37.83 58.13
N ASN A 107 16.00 -39.07 58.27
CA ASN A 107 15.31 -40.30 58.71
C ASN A 107 14.54 -41.10 57.67
N ALA A 108 15.14 -42.21 57.22
CA ALA A 108 14.87 -43.56 57.76
C ALA A 108 15.80 -44.60 57.11
#